data_AF-A0A7C9JU50-F1
#
_entry.id   AF-A0A7C9JU50-F1
#
_cell.length_a   1.000
_cell.length_b   1.000
_cell.length_c   1.000
_cell.angle_alpha   90.00
_cell.angle_beta   90.00
_cell.angle_gamma   90.00
#
_symmetry.space_group_name_H-M   'P 1'
#
loop_
_entity.id
_entity.type
_entity.pdbx_description
1 polymer ?
#
loop_
_entity_poly.entity_id
_entity_poly.type
_entity_poly.pdbx_seq_one_letter_code
_entity_poly.pdbx_strand_id
1 'polypeptide(L)'
;MATSAVDSFLPEALQFRPGAPLVDIGANLTHESFQRDLGDVIARAKAANVATLIVTGTDIEHAEHAVELAKQTPGIYATAGIHPHDASGWNSDVARQLKALHQQPEVVAVGECGLDFNRNFSTPHEQERAFEAQLALAAESGLPLFLHERDAGQRMREMLHSWRDDISQAVIHCFTADRDTLHGYLDLDLHIGLTGWICDERRGHHLRSIVKDIPLERLMVETDCPYLLPRNLPAKLKGRRHEPALLPWIVREIAQWHDVTETELGNATTRTAQRFFRLDAEA
;
A
#
# COMPACT_ATOMS: atom_id res chain seq x y z
N MET A 1 24.07 -35.68 -10.80
CA MET A 1 22.93 -35.24 -9.96
C MET A 1 22.37 -34.00 -10.63
N ALA A 2 21.25 -34.12 -11.34
CA ALA A 2 20.62 -33.00 -12.01
C ALA A 2 19.85 -32.19 -10.95
N THR A 3 20.39 -31.05 -10.55
CA THR A 3 19.61 -30.01 -9.88
C THR A 3 18.60 -29.53 -10.91
N SER A 4 17.37 -30.02 -10.86
CA SER A 4 16.28 -29.43 -11.62
C SER A 4 16.14 -27.99 -11.13
N ALA A 5 16.48 -27.03 -11.97
CA ALA A 5 16.09 -25.66 -11.79
C ALA A 5 14.56 -25.67 -11.68
N VAL A 6 14.05 -25.63 -10.44
CA VAL A 6 12.64 -25.32 -10.21
C VAL A 6 12.50 -23.93 -10.80
N ASP A 7 11.70 -23.84 -11.85
CA ASP A 7 11.36 -22.61 -12.57
C ASP A 7 11.02 -21.54 -11.53
N SER A 8 12.00 -20.69 -11.21
CA SER A 8 11.98 -19.80 -10.03
C SER A 8 11.21 -18.50 -10.31
N PHE A 9 10.74 -18.36 -11.54
CA PHE A 9 9.98 -17.23 -12.04
C PHE A 9 8.50 -17.60 -12.20
N LEU A 10 7.66 -16.55 -12.23
CA LEU A 10 6.26 -16.69 -12.58
C LEU A 10 6.11 -17.36 -13.96
N PRO A 11 5.01 -18.07 -14.24
CA PRO A 11 4.70 -18.53 -15.59
C PRO A 11 4.93 -17.44 -16.64
N GLU A 12 5.44 -17.77 -17.82
CA GLU A 12 5.77 -16.79 -18.89
C GLU A 12 4.62 -15.82 -19.17
N ALA A 13 3.38 -16.31 -19.19
CA ALA A 13 2.17 -15.50 -19.37
C ALA A 13 1.89 -14.47 -18.26
N LEU A 14 2.62 -14.54 -17.14
CA LEU A 14 2.55 -13.64 -15.99
C LEU A 14 3.82 -12.78 -15.82
N GLN A 15 4.80 -12.93 -16.71
CA GLN A 15 6.03 -12.14 -16.68
C GLN A 15 5.81 -10.83 -17.44
N PHE A 16 5.22 -9.85 -16.76
CA PHE A 16 5.03 -8.51 -17.30
C PHE A 16 6.17 -7.61 -16.88
N ARG A 17 6.66 -6.77 -17.81
CA ARG A 17 7.72 -5.82 -17.53
C ARG A 17 7.41 -4.45 -18.16
N PRO A 18 7.05 -3.43 -17.36
CA PRO A 18 6.81 -2.08 -17.86
C PRO A 18 8.12 -1.42 -18.30
N GLY A 19 8.01 -0.46 -19.22
CA GLY A 19 9.18 0.27 -19.75
C GLY A 19 9.87 1.19 -18.73
N ALA A 20 9.16 1.61 -17.68
CA ALA A 20 9.67 2.39 -16.57
C ALA A 20 9.50 1.64 -15.24
N PRO A 21 10.39 1.87 -14.25
CA PRO A 21 10.26 1.26 -12.92
C PRO A 21 8.95 1.63 -12.22
N LEU A 22 8.38 0.68 -11.50
CA LEU A 22 7.20 0.86 -10.65
C LEU A 22 7.56 0.89 -9.16
N VAL A 23 6.70 1.57 -8.39
CA VAL A 23 6.67 1.54 -6.93
C VAL A 23 5.42 0.78 -6.49
N ASP A 24 5.59 -0.26 -5.69
CA ASP A 24 4.49 -0.90 -4.94
C ASP A 24 4.37 -0.20 -3.59
N ILE A 25 3.30 0.57 -3.37
CA ILE A 25 3.16 1.36 -2.14
C ILE A 25 2.67 0.55 -0.92
N GLY A 26 2.27 -0.70 -1.12
CA GLY A 26 1.67 -1.52 -0.07
C GLY A 26 1.92 -3.00 -0.29
N ALA A 27 2.94 -3.54 0.38
CA ALA A 27 3.26 -4.96 0.35
C ALA A 27 3.53 -5.51 1.76
N ASN A 28 2.73 -6.47 2.21
CA ASN A 28 2.84 -7.08 3.54
C ASN A 28 3.90 -8.20 3.54
N LEU A 29 5.15 -7.87 3.19
CA LEU A 29 6.24 -8.84 3.02
C LEU A 29 6.72 -9.50 4.33
N THR A 30 6.33 -8.93 5.46
CA THR A 30 6.53 -9.49 6.81
C THR A 30 5.53 -10.60 7.14
N HIS A 31 4.49 -10.79 6.33
CA HIS A 31 3.50 -11.85 6.51
C HIS A 31 4.16 -13.24 6.45
N GLU A 32 3.76 -14.14 7.37
CA GLU A 32 4.36 -15.47 7.57
C GLU A 32 4.46 -16.30 6.28
N SER A 33 3.54 -16.08 5.34
CA SER A 33 3.50 -16.80 4.08
C SER A 33 4.77 -16.62 3.25
N PHE A 34 5.53 -15.52 3.42
CA PHE A 34 6.73 -15.22 2.64
C PHE A 34 8.03 -15.71 3.28
N GLN A 35 8.02 -16.19 4.52
CA GLN A 35 9.23 -16.55 5.28
C GLN A 35 10.18 -17.53 4.57
N ARG A 36 9.64 -18.41 3.70
CA ARG A 36 10.43 -19.45 3.02
C ARG A 36 11.11 -18.98 1.75
N ASP A 37 10.62 -17.92 1.12
CA ASP A 37 10.99 -17.52 -0.23
C ASP A 37 11.00 -16.00 -0.47
N LEU A 38 11.07 -15.20 0.59
CA LEU A 38 11.08 -13.73 0.53
C LEU A 38 12.15 -13.19 -0.42
N GLY A 39 13.37 -13.74 -0.38
CA GLY A 39 14.46 -13.35 -1.29
C GLY A 39 14.09 -13.58 -2.76
N ASP A 40 13.43 -14.69 -3.08
CA ASP A 40 12.97 -14.99 -4.44
C ASP A 40 11.80 -14.08 -4.85
N VAL A 41 10.89 -13.75 -3.93
CA VAL A 41 9.78 -12.80 -4.15
C VAL A 41 10.32 -11.42 -4.52
N ILE A 42 11.31 -10.91 -3.78
CA ILE A 42 11.96 -9.62 -4.06
C ILE A 42 12.70 -9.68 -5.40
N ALA A 43 13.40 -10.78 -5.69
CA ALA A 43 14.09 -10.96 -6.98
C ALA A 43 13.11 -10.95 -8.17
N ARG A 44 11.94 -11.60 -8.03
CA ARG A 44 10.89 -11.57 -9.05
C ARG A 44 10.28 -10.18 -9.21
N ALA A 45 10.05 -9.44 -8.13
CA ALA A 45 9.58 -8.06 -8.20
C ALA A 45 10.54 -7.17 -9.00
N LYS A 46 11.84 -7.25 -8.70
CA LYS A 46 12.90 -6.53 -9.44
C LYS A 46 12.94 -6.94 -10.93
N ALA A 47 12.81 -8.23 -11.22
CA ALA A 47 12.77 -8.71 -12.61
C ALA A 47 11.55 -8.20 -13.39
N ALA A 48 10.42 -8.01 -12.70
CA ALA A 48 9.20 -7.40 -13.23
C ALA A 48 9.26 -5.85 -13.28
N ASN A 49 10.43 -5.25 -13.01
CA ASN A 49 10.66 -3.80 -12.94
C ASN A 49 9.83 -3.08 -11.86
N VAL A 50 9.46 -3.81 -10.79
CA VAL A 50 8.97 -3.22 -9.54
C VAL A 50 10.19 -2.97 -8.67
N ALA A 51 10.80 -1.80 -8.87
CA ALA A 51 12.11 -1.48 -8.31
C ALA A 51 12.03 -1.06 -6.84
N THR A 52 10.89 -0.48 -6.45
CA THR A 52 10.66 0.03 -5.10
C THR A 52 9.48 -0.66 -4.44
N LEU A 53 9.66 -1.10 -3.20
CA LEU A 53 8.63 -1.72 -2.38
C LEU A 53 8.51 -0.97 -1.06
N ILE A 54 7.29 -0.57 -0.70
CA ILE A 54 6.98 -0.05 0.63
C ILE A 54 6.34 -1.19 1.43
N VAL A 55 7.03 -1.63 2.48
CA VAL A 55 6.62 -2.76 3.30
C VAL A 55 5.75 -2.26 4.45
N THR A 56 4.52 -2.73 4.49
CA THR A 56 3.51 -2.23 5.42
C THR A 56 3.76 -2.77 6.84
N GLY A 57 3.93 -1.86 7.80
CA GLY A 57 3.93 -2.17 9.23
C GLY A 57 2.53 -1.99 9.81
N THR A 58 1.89 -3.08 10.24
CA THR A 58 0.53 -3.06 10.81
C THR A 58 0.50 -3.05 12.34
N ASP A 59 1.61 -3.43 12.97
CA ASP A 59 1.86 -3.34 14.41
C ASP A 59 3.36 -3.10 14.67
N ILE A 60 3.78 -3.08 15.93
CA ILE A 60 5.19 -2.86 16.30
C ILE A 60 6.11 -3.95 15.74
N GLU A 61 5.75 -5.22 15.86
CA GLU A 61 6.59 -6.34 15.43
C GLU A 61 6.77 -6.33 13.91
N HIS A 62 5.68 -6.15 13.17
CA HIS A 62 5.72 -6.07 11.71
C HIS A 62 6.44 -4.81 11.23
N ALA A 63 6.31 -3.68 11.93
CA ALA A 63 7.06 -2.46 11.60
C ALA A 63 8.57 -2.64 11.85
N GLU A 64 8.99 -3.27 12.95
CA GLU A 64 10.39 -3.58 13.22
C GLU A 64 10.98 -4.53 12.17
N HIS A 65 10.23 -5.58 11.80
CA HIS A 65 10.64 -6.49 10.73
C HIS A 65 10.72 -5.80 9.35
N ALA A 66 9.80 -4.89 9.05
CA ALA A 66 9.82 -4.11 7.82
C ALA A 66 11.05 -3.21 7.73
N VAL A 67 11.41 -2.54 8.84
CA VAL A 67 12.62 -1.72 8.94
C VAL A 67 13.88 -2.56 8.76
N GLU A 68 13.96 -3.74 9.39
CA GLU A 68 15.13 -4.60 9.24
C GLU A 68 15.28 -5.10 7.78
N LEU A 69 14.18 -5.44 7.13
CA LEU A 69 14.19 -5.83 5.72
C LEU A 69 14.67 -4.68 4.82
N ALA A 70 14.21 -3.45 5.07
CA ALA A 70 14.60 -2.24 4.36
C ALA A 70 16.10 -1.94 4.51
N LYS A 71 16.65 -2.07 5.73
CA LYS A 71 18.09 -1.90 6.00
C LYS A 71 18.98 -2.83 5.19
N GLN A 72 18.50 -4.06 4.96
CA GLN A 72 19.27 -5.09 4.27
C GLN A 72 19.10 -5.05 2.74
N THR A 73 18.09 -4.36 2.23
CA THR A 73 17.68 -4.47 0.82
C THR A 73 17.44 -3.11 0.16
N PRO A 74 18.34 -2.66 -0.72
CA PRO A 74 18.13 -1.44 -1.51
C PRO A 74 16.84 -1.51 -2.33
N GLY A 75 16.11 -0.39 -2.34
CA GLY A 75 14.79 -0.24 -2.96
C GLY A 75 13.62 -0.65 -2.07
N ILE A 76 13.86 -1.05 -0.82
CA ILE A 76 12.80 -1.37 0.15
C ILE A 76 12.75 -0.30 1.24
N TYR A 77 11.54 0.14 1.56
CA TYR A 77 11.23 1.07 2.64
C TYR A 77 10.10 0.50 3.49
N ALA A 78 9.83 1.12 4.64
CA ALA A 78 8.83 0.65 5.59
C ALA A 78 7.82 1.74 5.95
N THR A 79 6.63 1.32 6.35
CA THR A 79 5.72 2.15 7.15
C THR A 79 5.74 1.66 8.61
N ALA A 80 5.40 2.53 9.56
CA ALA A 80 5.21 2.11 10.96
C ALA A 80 3.93 2.71 11.56
N GLY A 81 3.02 1.85 11.99
CA GLY A 81 1.73 2.22 12.57
C GLY A 81 1.04 1.04 13.26
N ILE A 82 -0.14 1.31 13.83
CA ILE A 82 -1.06 0.33 14.38
C ILE A 82 -2.34 0.32 13.54
N HIS A 83 -2.60 -0.81 12.92
CA HIS A 83 -3.79 -1.06 12.11
C HIS A 83 -5.06 -1.00 12.98
N PRO A 84 -6.23 -0.55 12.45
CA PRO A 84 -7.48 -0.47 13.21
C PRO A 84 -7.91 -1.79 13.88
N HIS A 85 -7.53 -2.94 13.33
CA HIS A 85 -7.85 -4.23 13.96
C HIS A 85 -7.18 -4.40 15.32
N ASP A 86 -5.97 -3.84 15.49
CA ASP A 86 -5.13 -3.95 16.69
C ASP A 86 -5.20 -2.71 17.60
N ALA A 87 -6.11 -1.78 17.30
CA ALA A 87 -6.24 -0.51 18.02
C ALA A 87 -6.55 -0.64 19.52
N SER A 88 -7.17 -1.75 19.95
CA SER A 88 -7.37 -2.08 21.38
C SER A 88 -6.06 -2.21 22.16
N GLY A 89 -4.96 -2.56 21.48
CA GLY A 89 -3.62 -2.62 22.05
C GLY A 89 -2.96 -1.25 22.28
N TRP A 90 -3.54 -0.16 21.77
CA TRP A 90 -2.93 1.17 21.83
C TRP A 90 -2.73 1.68 23.27
N ASN A 91 -1.48 2.06 23.58
CA ASN A 91 -1.06 2.62 24.86
C ASN A 91 0.19 3.52 24.71
N SER A 92 0.64 4.11 25.81
CA SER A 92 1.79 5.03 25.82
C SER A 92 3.13 4.38 25.46
N ASP A 93 3.32 3.09 25.73
CA ASP A 93 4.53 2.36 25.36
C ASP A 93 4.56 2.12 23.84
N VAL A 94 3.41 1.80 23.24
CA VAL A 94 3.26 1.68 21.77
C VAL A 94 3.56 3.02 21.10
N ALA A 95 3.00 4.12 21.60
CA ALA A 95 3.27 5.45 21.06
C ALA A 95 4.77 5.82 21.11
N ARG A 96 5.46 5.47 22.21
CA ARG A 96 6.91 5.68 22.34
C ARG A 96 7.71 4.86 21.33
N GLN A 97 7.34 3.60 21.12
CA GLN A 97 8.00 2.71 20.17
C GLN A 97 7.83 3.19 18.73
N LEU A 98 6.60 3.55 18.33
CA LEU A 98 6.35 4.14 17.01
C LEU A 98 7.15 5.41 16.78
N LYS A 99 7.19 6.31 17.78
CA LYS A 99 7.99 7.54 17.69
C LYS A 99 9.47 7.26 17.46
N ALA A 100 10.02 6.18 18.04
CA ALA A 100 11.40 5.76 17.79
C ALA A 100 11.59 5.17 16.38
N LEU A 101 10.60 4.40 15.89
CA LEU A 101 10.60 3.88 14.52
C LEU A 101 10.52 4.99 13.48
N HIS A 102 9.70 6.03 13.70
CA HIS A 102 9.58 7.18 12.80
C HIS A 102 10.85 8.02 12.66
N GLN A 103 11.88 7.77 13.48
CA GLN A 103 13.22 8.39 13.34
C GLN A 103 14.17 7.57 12.46
N GLN A 104 13.80 6.34 12.08
CA GLN A 104 14.62 5.51 11.20
C GLN A 104 14.48 6.01 9.76
N PRO A 105 15.58 6.14 9.00
CA PRO A 105 15.54 6.62 7.62
C PRO A 105 14.77 5.69 6.68
N GLU A 106 14.62 4.42 7.03
CA GLU A 106 13.84 3.45 6.26
C GLU A 106 12.33 3.63 6.41
N VAL A 107 11.86 4.32 7.47
CA VAL A 107 10.43 4.55 7.70
C VAL A 107 9.97 5.80 6.99
N VAL A 108 9.16 5.62 5.95
CA VAL A 108 8.76 6.70 5.03
C VAL A 108 7.31 7.16 5.21
N ALA A 109 6.54 6.52 6.09
CA ALA A 109 5.17 6.92 6.42
C ALA A 109 4.74 6.43 7.81
N VAL A 110 3.81 7.17 8.42
CA VAL A 110 3.02 6.73 9.57
C VAL A 110 1.87 5.88 9.08
N GLY A 111 1.79 4.64 9.54
CA GLY A 111 0.76 3.69 9.14
C GLY A 111 1.34 2.29 8.95
N GLU A 112 0.53 1.28 8.70
CA GLU A 112 -0.89 1.39 8.40
C GLU A 112 -1.72 1.80 9.62
N CYS A 113 -2.58 2.79 9.46
CA CYS A 113 -3.49 3.26 10.50
C CYS A 113 -4.81 3.72 9.89
N GLY A 114 -5.87 3.88 10.68
CA GLY A 114 -7.15 4.33 10.15
C GLY A 114 -8.34 3.66 10.83
N LEU A 115 -9.41 3.39 10.07
CA LEU A 115 -10.68 2.88 10.59
C LEU A 115 -11.21 1.72 9.75
N ASP A 116 -11.66 0.65 10.40
CA ASP A 116 -12.38 -0.48 9.82
C ASP A 116 -13.64 -0.78 10.64
N PHE A 117 -14.75 -0.19 10.21
CA PHE A 117 -16.07 -0.37 10.84
C PHE A 117 -16.84 -1.55 10.27
N ASN A 118 -16.24 -2.30 9.34
CA ASN A 118 -16.81 -3.53 8.82
C ASN A 118 -16.48 -4.73 9.71
N ARG A 119 -15.21 -4.87 10.12
CA ARG A 119 -14.73 -6.00 10.93
C ARG A 119 -14.87 -5.76 12.43
N ASN A 120 -14.60 -4.54 12.89
CA ASN A 120 -14.68 -4.15 14.32
C ASN A 120 -13.96 -5.12 15.27
N PHE A 121 -12.75 -5.59 14.93
CA PHE A 121 -11.95 -6.40 15.84
C PHE A 121 -11.48 -5.60 17.07
N SER A 122 -11.29 -4.29 16.90
CA SER A 122 -11.29 -3.30 17.99
C SER A 122 -12.54 -2.43 17.87
N THR A 123 -13.05 -1.92 18.99
CA THR A 123 -14.26 -1.09 18.99
C THR A 123 -14.03 0.23 18.22
N PRO A 124 -15.07 0.86 17.64
CA PRO A 124 -14.93 2.16 16.98
C PRO A 124 -14.24 3.22 17.85
N HIS A 125 -14.52 3.24 19.15
CA HIS A 125 -13.87 4.17 20.08
C HIS A 125 -12.36 3.90 20.22
N GLU A 126 -11.95 2.64 20.32
CA GLU A 126 -10.53 2.29 20.37
C GLU A 126 -9.81 2.64 19.06
N GLN A 127 -10.46 2.36 17.92
CA GLN A 127 -9.94 2.70 16.59
C GLN A 127 -9.75 4.21 16.43
N GLU A 128 -10.76 5.02 16.74
CA GLU A 128 -10.67 6.48 16.66
C GLU A 128 -9.56 7.02 17.58
N ARG A 129 -9.47 6.52 18.81
CA ARG A 129 -8.42 6.94 19.76
C ARG A 129 -7.02 6.61 19.26
N ALA A 130 -6.81 5.41 18.74
CA ALA A 130 -5.52 5.00 18.19
C ALA A 130 -5.19 5.76 16.91
N PHE A 131 -6.19 6.00 16.05
CA PHE A 131 -6.00 6.74 14.81
C PHE A 131 -5.65 8.22 15.08
N GLU A 132 -6.39 8.90 15.97
CA GLU A 132 -6.10 10.28 16.36
C GLU A 132 -4.69 10.44 16.94
N ALA A 133 -4.26 9.49 17.76
CA ALA A 133 -2.90 9.50 18.29
C ALA A 133 -1.83 9.31 17.21
N GLN A 134 -2.11 8.56 16.15
CA GLN A 134 -1.20 8.39 15.00
C GLN A 134 -1.23 9.61 14.06
N LEU A 135 -2.35 10.33 13.93
CA LEU A 135 -2.39 11.64 13.27
C LEU A 135 -1.45 12.62 13.98
N ALA A 136 -1.45 12.63 15.31
CA ALA A 136 -0.51 13.44 16.10
C ALA A 136 0.96 13.06 15.86
N LEU A 137 1.27 11.75 15.75
CA LEU A 137 2.62 11.29 15.41
C LEU A 137 3.04 11.68 13.99
N ALA A 138 2.12 11.66 13.02
CA ALA A 138 2.38 12.12 11.67
C ALA A 138 2.63 13.63 11.60
N ALA A 139 1.85 14.43 12.33
CA ALA A 139 2.07 15.86 12.47
C ALA A 139 3.43 16.17 13.12
N GLU A 140 3.80 15.45 14.18
CA GLU A 140 5.09 15.63 14.87
C GLU A 140 6.29 15.24 13.99
N SER A 141 6.23 14.07 13.34
CA SER A 141 7.33 13.56 12.51
C SER A 141 7.42 14.27 11.15
N GLY A 142 6.33 14.87 10.70
CA GLY A 142 6.21 15.41 9.34
C GLY A 142 6.21 14.33 8.26
N LEU A 143 6.08 13.04 8.61
CA LEU A 143 5.93 11.94 7.65
C LEU A 143 4.51 11.96 7.04
N PRO A 144 4.34 11.41 5.83
CA PRO A 144 3.02 11.20 5.26
C PRO A 144 2.26 10.07 5.99
N LEU A 145 0.94 10.02 5.82
CA LEU A 145 0.05 9.00 6.39
C LEU A 145 -0.32 7.92 5.36
N PHE A 146 -0.21 6.66 5.76
CA PHE A 146 -0.68 5.48 5.02
C PHE A 146 -1.96 4.95 5.68
N LEU A 147 -3.11 5.25 5.07
CA LEU A 147 -4.42 5.15 5.72
C LEU A 147 -5.25 3.99 5.20
N HIS A 148 -5.75 3.16 6.12
CA HIS A 148 -6.77 2.15 5.87
C HIS A 148 -8.17 2.70 6.13
N GLU A 149 -9.08 2.44 5.20
CA GLU A 149 -10.49 2.71 5.43
C GLU A 149 -11.40 1.59 4.94
N ARG A 150 -12.36 1.21 5.78
CA ARG A 150 -13.45 0.32 5.39
C ARG A 150 -14.74 0.60 6.15
N ASP A 151 -15.80 0.91 5.41
CA ASP A 151 -17.14 1.26 5.93
C ASP A 151 -17.13 2.39 6.97
N ALA A 152 -16.11 3.27 6.92
CA ALA A 152 -15.85 4.33 7.89
C ALA A 152 -15.60 5.71 7.25
N GLY A 153 -15.81 5.85 5.93
CA GLY A 153 -15.41 7.03 5.17
C GLY A 153 -16.02 8.36 5.62
N GLN A 154 -17.22 8.38 6.20
CA GLN A 154 -17.74 9.62 6.83
C GLN A 154 -16.88 10.02 8.03
N ARG A 155 -16.67 9.09 8.97
CA ARG A 155 -15.96 9.37 10.22
C ARG A 155 -14.48 9.68 9.98
N MET A 156 -13.85 8.94 9.07
CA MET A 156 -12.47 9.19 8.68
C MET A 156 -12.29 10.60 8.10
N ARG A 157 -13.20 11.07 7.23
CA ARG A 157 -13.15 12.43 6.70
C ARG A 157 -13.33 13.51 7.77
N GLU A 158 -14.22 13.32 8.73
CA GLU A 158 -14.41 14.26 9.86
C GLU A 158 -13.11 14.43 10.68
N MET A 159 -12.45 13.31 11.00
CA MET A 159 -11.18 13.33 11.72
C MET A 159 -10.08 13.98 10.87
N LEU A 160 -9.91 13.54 9.62
CA LEU A 160 -8.89 14.08 8.71
C LEU A 160 -9.08 15.56 8.42
N HIS A 161 -10.32 16.04 8.31
CA HIS A 161 -10.61 17.46 8.14
C HIS A 161 -10.11 18.29 9.32
N SER A 162 -10.25 17.78 10.54
CA SER A 162 -9.81 18.46 11.76
C SER A 162 -8.29 18.53 11.88
N TRP A 163 -7.58 17.59 11.27
CA TRP A 163 -6.11 17.47 11.29
C TRP A 163 -5.45 17.96 10.00
N ARG A 164 -6.21 18.38 8.98
CA ARG A 164 -5.71 18.52 7.62
C ARG A 164 -4.54 19.50 7.53
N ASP A 165 -4.59 20.60 8.27
CA ASP A 165 -3.56 21.64 8.24
C ASP A 165 -2.29 21.26 9.03
N ASP A 166 -2.38 20.24 9.88
CA ASP A 166 -1.26 19.75 10.71
C ASP A 166 -0.50 18.59 10.05
N ILE A 167 -1.14 17.86 9.13
CA ILE A 167 -0.55 16.69 8.45
C ILE A 167 0.03 17.04 7.07
N SER A 168 1.12 16.37 6.68
CA SER A 168 1.84 16.70 5.45
C SER A 168 1.10 16.23 4.19
N GLN A 169 0.93 14.92 4.05
CA GLN A 169 0.28 14.22 2.95
C GLN A 169 -0.39 12.96 3.51
N ALA A 170 -1.46 12.49 2.89
CA ALA A 170 -2.02 11.18 3.19
C ALA A 170 -2.45 10.44 1.93
N VAL A 171 -2.38 9.12 1.99
CA VAL A 171 -2.95 8.21 0.99
C VAL A 171 -4.00 7.33 1.65
N ILE A 172 -5.19 7.25 1.05
CA ILE A 172 -6.14 6.16 1.34
C ILE A 172 -5.68 4.98 0.50
N HIS A 173 -4.98 4.04 1.13
CA HIS A 173 -4.53 2.82 0.46
C HIS A 173 -5.71 1.87 0.26
N CYS A 174 -5.58 0.97 -0.70
CA CYS A 174 -6.57 -0.05 -1.04
C CYS A 174 -8.00 0.51 -1.14
N PHE A 175 -8.16 1.63 -1.86
CA PHE A 175 -9.43 2.33 -1.92
C PHE A 175 -10.51 1.45 -2.55
N THR A 176 -11.59 1.21 -1.80
CA THR A 176 -12.73 0.38 -2.24
C THR A 176 -14.11 1.03 -2.04
N ALA A 177 -14.16 2.28 -1.56
CA ALA A 177 -15.40 2.99 -1.27
C ALA A 177 -16.11 3.52 -2.53
N ASP A 178 -17.19 4.27 -2.33
CA ASP A 178 -18.00 4.86 -3.39
C ASP A 178 -17.46 6.19 -3.94
N ARG A 179 -18.12 6.70 -4.99
CA ARG A 179 -17.76 7.95 -5.67
C ARG A 179 -17.80 9.16 -4.73
N ASP A 180 -18.78 9.23 -3.83
CA ASP A 180 -18.94 10.37 -2.91
C ASP A 180 -17.81 10.39 -1.89
N THR A 181 -17.42 9.22 -1.39
CA THR A 181 -16.27 9.06 -0.50
C THR A 181 -14.96 9.40 -1.21
N LEU A 182 -14.79 8.96 -2.47
CA LEU A 182 -13.64 9.32 -3.29
C LEU A 182 -13.48 10.84 -3.40
N HIS A 183 -14.53 11.55 -3.84
CA HIS A 183 -14.47 13.01 -3.97
C HIS A 183 -14.25 13.69 -2.62
N GLY A 184 -14.82 13.17 -1.54
CA GLY A 184 -14.57 13.67 -0.20
C GLY A 184 -13.10 13.58 0.23
N TYR A 185 -12.37 12.54 -0.18
CA TYR A 185 -10.92 12.45 0.06
C TYR A 185 -10.11 13.35 -0.88
N LEU A 186 -10.52 13.48 -2.14
CA LEU A 186 -9.87 14.39 -3.09
C LEU A 186 -10.04 15.87 -2.69
N ASP A 187 -11.20 16.25 -2.14
CA ASP A 187 -11.47 17.59 -1.61
C ASP A 187 -10.58 17.92 -0.39
N LEU A 188 -10.13 16.89 0.33
CA LEU A 188 -9.12 17.00 1.39
C LEU A 188 -7.68 16.93 0.85
N ASP A 189 -7.49 16.98 -0.47
CA ASP A 189 -6.18 16.89 -1.14
C ASP A 189 -5.40 15.60 -0.82
N LEU A 190 -6.11 14.49 -0.65
CA LEU A 190 -5.51 13.19 -0.38
C LEU A 190 -5.20 12.41 -1.64
N HIS A 191 -4.24 11.48 -1.51
CA HIS A 191 -3.90 10.52 -2.55
C HIS A 191 -4.75 9.26 -2.41
N ILE A 192 -4.89 8.53 -3.52
CA ILE A 192 -5.68 7.30 -3.61
C ILE A 192 -4.78 6.16 -4.09
N GLY A 193 -4.70 5.09 -3.31
CA GLY A 193 -4.04 3.84 -3.66
C GLY A 193 -5.02 2.84 -4.25
N LEU A 194 -4.67 2.23 -5.37
CA LEU A 194 -5.48 1.18 -6.01
C LEU A 194 -4.72 -0.14 -6.09
N THR A 195 -5.44 -1.21 -5.74
CA THR A 195 -4.95 -2.59 -5.78
C THR A 195 -5.55 -3.38 -6.93
N GLY A 196 -5.21 -4.67 -7.00
CA GLY A 196 -5.86 -5.67 -7.84
C GLY A 196 -7.35 -5.88 -7.54
N TRP A 197 -7.95 -5.16 -6.58
CA TRP A 197 -9.40 -5.19 -6.35
C TRP A 197 -10.20 -4.84 -7.62
N ILE A 198 -9.74 -3.88 -8.43
CA ILE A 198 -10.39 -3.50 -9.70
C ILE A 198 -10.51 -4.67 -10.70
N CYS A 199 -9.63 -5.65 -10.56
CA CYS A 199 -9.57 -6.86 -11.36
C CYS A 199 -10.61 -7.91 -10.94
N ASP A 200 -11.29 -7.73 -9.80
CA ASP A 200 -12.32 -8.64 -9.29
C ASP A 200 -13.68 -8.33 -9.94
N GLU A 201 -14.11 -9.19 -10.87
CA GLU A 201 -15.37 -9.06 -11.59
C GLU A 201 -16.62 -9.12 -10.70
N ARG A 202 -16.49 -9.64 -9.47
CA ARG A 202 -17.60 -9.84 -8.54
C ARG A 202 -17.76 -8.67 -7.58
N ARG A 203 -16.65 -8.04 -7.20
CA ARG A 203 -16.62 -7.08 -6.07
C ARG A 203 -15.97 -5.74 -6.38
N GLY A 204 -15.12 -5.64 -7.39
CA GLY A 204 -14.39 -4.41 -7.73
C GLY A 204 -14.90 -3.69 -8.98
N HIS A 205 -15.96 -4.21 -9.61
CA HIS A 205 -16.50 -3.64 -10.85
C HIS A 205 -16.97 -2.19 -10.70
N HIS A 206 -17.39 -1.76 -9.50
CA HIS A 206 -17.81 -0.37 -9.26
C HIS A 206 -16.65 0.61 -9.40
N LEU A 207 -15.44 0.22 -8.98
CA LEU A 207 -14.22 1.05 -9.09
C LEU A 207 -13.91 1.44 -10.54
N ARG A 208 -14.22 0.56 -11.50
CA ARG A 208 -13.99 0.80 -12.94
C ARG A 208 -14.74 2.03 -13.46
N SER A 209 -15.86 2.39 -12.83
CA SER A 209 -16.64 3.56 -13.23
C SER A 209 -16.13 4.88 -12.63
N ILE A 210 -15.32 4.81 -11.56
CA ILE A 210 -14.86 5.99 -10.80
C ILE A 210 -13.34 6.21 -10.88
N VAL A 211 -12.56 5.23 -11.32
CA VAL A 211 -11.10 5.33 -11.39
C VAL A 211 -10.61 6.52 -12.23
N LYS A 212 -11.32 6.87 -13.30
CA LYS A 212 -11.05 8.05 -14.15
C LYS A 212 -11.27 9.39 -13.44
N ASP A 213 -11.96 9.40 -12.31
CA ASP A 213 -12.18 10.61 -11.51
C ASP A 213 -10.96 10.93 -10.63
N ILE A 214 -10.02 9.97 -10.48
CA ILE A 214 -8.79 10.14 -9.71
C ILE A 214 -7.74 10.82 -10.60
N PRO A 215 -7.25 12.03 -10.27
CA PRO A 215 -6.16 12.65 -11.01
C PRO A 215 -4.88 11.81 -10.94
N LEU A 216 -4.13 11.71 -12.04
CA LEU A 216 -2.92 10.88 -12.10
C LEU A 216 -1.85 11.31 -11.07
N GLU A 217 -1.79 12.60 -10.75
CA GLU A 217 -0.91 13.19 -9.73
C GLU A 217 -1.36 12.94 -8.28
N ARG A 218 -2.49 12.26 -8.09
CA ARG A 218 -3.03 11.78 -6.81
C ARG A 218 -3.18 10.26 -6.75
N LEU A 219 -2.95 9.56 -7.86
CA LEU A 219 -3.07 8.11 -7.96
C LEU A 219 -1.75 7.41 -7.65
N MET A 220 -1.81 6.36 -6.85
CA MET A 220 -0.72 5.41 -6.60
C MET A 220 -1.23 3.97 -6.77
N VAL A 221 -0.31 3.01 -6.94
CA VAL A 221 -0.63 1.61 -7.20
C VAL A 221 0.06 0.68 -6.22
N GLU A 222 -0.59 -0.42 -5.92
CA GLU A 222 -0.13 -1.37 -4.90
C GLU A 222 -0.65 -2.78 -5.16
N THR A 223 0.02 -3.78 -4.60
CA THR A 223 -0.49 -5.15 -4.64
C THR A 223 -1.34 -5.52 -3.45
N ASP A 224 -1.05 -4.96 -2.27
CA ASP A 224 -1.52 -5.44 -0.97
C ASP A 224 -1.25 -6.95 -0.78
N CYS A 225 -0.13 -7.43 -1.33
CA CYS A 225 0.23 -8.84 -1.23
C CYS A 225 0.45 -9.24 0.25
N PRO A 226 0.10 -10.46 0.67
CA PRO A 226 -0.32 -11.62 -0.12
C PRO A 226 -1.81 -11.65 -0.49
N TYR A 227 -2.57 -10.60 -0.16
CA TYR A 227 -4.00 -10.50 -0.40
C TYR A 227 -4.31 -10.06 -1.83
N LEU A 228 -5.60 -9.97 -2.17
CA LEU A 228 -6.12 -9.32 -3.38
C LEU A 228 -5.51 -9.76 -4.72
N LEU A 229 -5.16 -11.04 -4.85
CA LEU A 229 -4.68 -11.61 -6.11
C LEU A 229 -5.66 -11.28 -7.26
N PRO A 230 -5.20 -10.61 -8.35
CA PRO A 230 -6.06 -10.26 -9.48
C PRO A 230 -6.76 -11.50 -10.04
N ARG A 231 -8.09 -11.42 -10.21
CA ARG A 231 -8.90 -12.57 -10.62
C ARG A 231 -8.86 -12.86 -12.11
N ASN A 232 -8.53 -11.86 -12.92
CA ASN A 232 -8.49 -11.92 -14.37
C ASN A 232 -7.08 -12.18 -14.93
N LEU A 233 -6.15 -12.69 -14.13
CA LEU A 233 -4.82 -13.07 -14.61
C LEU A 233 -4.92 -14.06 -15.77
N PRO A 234 -4.07 -13.93 -16.80
CA PRO A 234 -4.13 -14.77 -18.01
C PRO A 234 -3.63 -16.20 -17.76
N ALA A 235 -3.01 -16.47 -16.61
CA ALA A 235 -2.63 -17.80 -16.16
C ALA A 235 -2.82 -17.95 -14.65
N LYS A 236 -2.90 -19.20 -14.19
CA LYS A 236 -3.06 -19.51 -12.75
C LYS A 236 -1.71 -19.49 -12.04
N LEU A 237 -1.62 -18.83 -10.90
CA LEU A 237 -0.52 -19.03 -9.97
C LEU A 237 -0.72 -20.29 -9.13
N LYS A 238 0.33 -21.09 -9.02
CA LYS A 238 0.40 -22.20 -8.07
C LYS A 238 0.34 -21.64 -6.64
N GLY A 239 -0.50 -22.24 -5.78
CA GLY A 239 -0.68 -21.79 -4.40
C GLY A 239 -1.53 -20.53 -4.23
N ARG A 240 -1.83 -19.77 -5.30
CA ARG A 240 -2.69 -18.58 -5.30
C ARG A 240 -2.26 -17.46 -4.31
N ARG A 241 -0.99 -17.42 -3.91
CA ARG A 241 -0.43 -16.32 -3.11
C ARG A 241 -0.09 -15.15 -4.04
N HIS A 242 -0.56 -13.95 -3.72
CA HIS A 242 -0.21 -12.73 -4.45
C HIS A 242 1.23 -12.31 -4.11
N GLU A 243 1.89 -11.57 -5.00
CA GLU A 243 3.24 -11.03 -4.79
C GLU A 243 3.48 -9.79 -5.66
N PRO A 244 4.47 -8.92 -5.31
CA PRO A 244 4.68 -7.63 -5.96
C PRO A 244 4.98 -7.71 -7.46
N ALA A 245 5.52 -8.83 -7.94
CA ALA A 245 5.82 -9.04 -9.36
C ALA A 245 4.57 -8.99 -10.27
N LEU A 246 3.36 -9.03 -9.69
CA LEU A 246 2.09 -8.88 -10.42
C LEU A 246 1.58 -7.43 -10.50
N LEU A 247 2.26 -6.46 -9.87
CA LEU A 247 1.89 -5.04 -9.96
C LEU A 247 1.75 -4.51 -11.40
N PRO A 248 2.61 -4.89 -12.39
CA PRO A 248 2.41 -4.44 -13.77
C PRO A 248 1.07 -4.85 -14.37
N TRP A 249 0.50 -5.99 -13.95
CA TRP A 249 -0.85 -6.39 -14.37
C TRP A 249 -1.91 -5.46 -13.79
N ILE A 250 -1.76 -5.04 -12.54
CA ILE A 250 -2.66 -4.09 -11.88
C ILE A 250 -2.58 -2.73 -12.59
N VAL A 251 -1.37 -2.26 -12.91
CA VAL A 251 -1.15 -1.03 -13.70
C VAL A 251 -1.87 -1.10 -15.05
N ARG A 252 -1.75 -2.21 -15.77
CA ARG A 252 -2.45 -2.40 -17.05
C ARG A 252 -3.96 -2.29 -16.91
N GLU A 253 -4.53 -2.95 -15.92
CA GLU A 253 -5.97 -2.93 -15.67
C GLU A 253 -6.45 -1.53 -15.28
N ILE A 254 -5.73 -0.83 -14.40
CA ILE A 254 -6.07 0.54 -14.03
C ILE A 254 -5.98 1.47 -15.24
N ALA A 255 -4.92 1.39 -16.06
CA ALA A 255 -4.74 2.22 -17.24
C ALA A 255 -5.90 2.07 -18.24
N GLN A 256 -6.38 0.83 -18.46
CA GLN A 256 -7.55 0.58 -19.30
C GLN A 256 -8.80 1.33 -18.84
N TRP A 257 -9.09 1.33 -17.54
CA TRP A 257 -10.31 1.95 -17.00
C TRP A 257 -10.16 3.44 -16.72
N HIS A 258 -8.91 3.92 -16.56
CA HIS A 258 -8.57 5.33 -16.45
C HIS A 258 -8.54 6.04 -17.81
N ASP A 259 -8.46 5.28 -18.92
CA ASP A 259 -8.38 5.77 -20.31
C ASP A 259 -7.04 6.43 -20.65
N VAL A 260 -5.94 5.81 -20.18
CA VAL A 260 -4.55 6.22 -20.47
C VAL A 260 -3.70 5.02 -20.87
N THR A 261 -2.49 5.26 -21.36
CA THR A 261 -1.57 4.15 -21.68
C THR A 261 -0.95 3.53 -20.43
N GLU A 262 -0.56 2.25 -20.47
CA GLU A 262 0.14 1.58 -19.35
C GLU A 262 1.43 2.34 -18.96
N THR A 263 2.13 2.89 -19.96
CA THR A 263 3.37 3.67 -19.76
C THR A 263 3.08 5.01 -19.08
N GLU A 264 2.02 5.70 -19.48
CA GLU A 264 1.60 6.96 -18.87
C GLU A 264 1.19 6.77 -17.41
N LEU A 265 0.34 5.78 -17.14
CA LEU A 265 -0.09 5.46 -15.78
C LEU A 265 1.11 5.10 -14.90
N GLY A 266 1.94 4.14 -15.33
CA GLY A 266 3.11 3.71 -14.58
C GLY A 266 4.09 4.86 -14.29
N ASN A 267 4.35 5.73 -15.27
CA ASN A 267 5.19 6.91 -15.07
C ASN A 267 4.58 7.91 -14.08
N ALA A 268 3.27 8.15 -14.15
CA ALA A 268 2.61 9.10 -13.27
C ALA A 268 2.55 8.58 -11.83
N THR A 269 2.13 7.33 -11.62
CA THR A 269 1.98 6.75 -10.29
C THR A 269 3.33 6.57 -9.59
N THR A 270 4.38 6.17 -10.33
CA THR A 270 5.76 6.13 -9.81
C THR A 270 6.22 7.50 -9.33
N ARG A 271 6.05 8.56 -10.14
CA ARG A 271 6.44 9.93 -9.72
C ARG A 271 5.63 10.40 -8.53
N THR A 272 4.34 10.10 -8.49
CA THR A 272 3.46 10.42 -7.37
C THR A 272 3.96 9.76 -6.09
N ALA A 273 4.26 8.45 -6.13
CA ALA A 273 4.77 7.70 -4.99
C ALA A 273 6.15 8.20 -4.53
N GLN A 274 7.09 8.41 -5.44
CA GLN A 274 8.42 8.96 -5.10
C GLN A 274 8.31 10.32 -4.40
N ARG A 275 7.45 11.22 -4.89
CA ARG A 275 7.22 12.52 -4.25
C ARG A 275 6.54 12.38 -2.89
N PHE A 276 5.53 11.51 -2.78
CA PHE A 276 4.77 11.29 -1.56
C PHE A 276 5.66 10.78 -0.43
N PHE A 277 6.45 9.74 -0.70
CA PHE A 277 7.36 9.10 0.28
C PHE A 277 8.73 9.77 0.36
N ARG A 278 8.98 10.85 -0.40
CA ARG A 278 10.27 11.59 -0.44
C ARG A 278 11.46 10.70 -0.80
N LEU A 279 11.25 9.80 -1.75
CA LEU A 279 12.29 8.89 -2.23
C LEU A 279 13.18 9.60 -3.23
N ASP A 280 14.48 9.39 -3.14
CA ASP A 280 15.42 9.84 -4.17
C ASP A 280 15.07 9.13 -5.49
N ALA A 281 14.96 9.90 -6.57
CA ALA A 281 14.89 9.31 -7.90
C ALA A 281 16.22 8.60 -8.14
N GLU A 282 16.20 7.27 -8.30
CA GLU A 282 17.40 6.54 -8.73
C GLU A 282 17.92 7.20 -10.04
N ALA A 283 19.17 7.67 -9.99
CA ALA A 283 19.86 8.35 -11.08
C ALA A 283 20.27 7.39 -12.20
#